data_AF-A0A3V6X065-F1
#
_entry.id   AF-A0A3V6X065-F1
#
_cell.length_a   1.000
_cell.length_b   1.000
_cell.length_c   1.000
_cell.angle_alpha   90.00
_cell.angle_beta   90.00
_cell.angle_gamma   90.00
#
_symmetry.space_group_name_H-M   'P 1'
#
loop_
_entity.id
_entity.type
_entity.pdbx_description
1 polymer ?
#
loop_
_entity_poly.entity_id
_entity_poly.type
_entity_poly.pdbx_seq_one_letter_code
_entity_poly.pdbx_strand_id
1 'polypeptide(L)' 'AMRSPLRWAIAGYLLLFMTLALMRMRNLILLMEKRRPWVSELILKRGHR' A
#
# COMPACT_ATOMS: atom_id res chain seq x y z
N ALA A 1 -11.35 32.67 -20.13
CA ALA A 1 -11.35 31.21 -20.35
C ALA A 1 -9.92 30.67 -20.21
N MET A 2 -9.53 30.21 -19.00
CA MET A 2 -8.23 29.56 -18.70
C MET A 2 -8.37 28.67 -17.44
N ARG A 3 -9.56 28.08 -17.22
CA ARG A 3 -9.92 27.42 -15.95
C ARG A 3 -10.21 25.92 -16.08
N SER A 4 -10.29 25.44 -17.30
CA SER A 4 -10.61 24.06 -17.65
C SER A 4 -9.38 23.16 -17.78
N PRO A 5 -8.26 23.56 -18.41
CA PRO A 5 -7.10 22.65 -18.55
C PRO A 5 -6.46 22.33 -17.20
N LEU A 6 -6.46 23.29 -16.27
CA LEU A 6 -5.88 23.11 -14.93
C LEU A 6 -6.67 22.10 -14.09
N ARG A 7 -8.01 22.05 -14.24
CA ARG A 7 -8.85 21.10 -13.51
C ARG A 7 -8.62 19.65 -13.94
N TRP A 8 -8.46 19.43 -15.24
CA TRP A 8 -8.12 18.10 -15.77
C TRP A 8 -6.73 17.65 -15.34
N ALA A 9 -5.75 18.56 -15.31
CA ALA A 9 -4.41 18.26 -14.82
C ALA A 9 -4.42 17.89 -13.31
N ILE A 10 -5.17 18.62 -12.49
CA ILE A 10 -5.33 18.32 -11.06
C ILE A 10 -6.03 16.97 -10.86
N ALA A 11 -7.10 16.70 -11.60
CA ALA A 11 -7.80 15.42 -11.54
C ALA A 11 -6.87 14.26 -11.94
N GLY A 12 -6.12 14.40 -13.03
CA GLY A 12 -5.13 13.42 -13.47
C GLY A 12 -4.03 13.18 -12.42
N TYR A 13 -3.52 14.25 -11.81
CA TYR A 13 -2.54 14.15 -10.72
C TYR A 13 -3.12 13.46 -9.49
N LEU A 14 -4.37 13.77 -9.10
CA LEU A 14 -5.04 13.10 -7.98
C LEU A 14 -5.22 11.60 -8.23
N LEU A 15 -5.67 11.22 -9.43
CA LEU A 15 -5.83 9.82 -9.82
C LEU A 15 -4.49 9.07 -9.81
N LEU A 16 -3.44 9.70 -10.35
CA LEU A 16 -2.08 9.14 -10.34
C LEU A 16 -1.55 8.99 -8.91
N PHE A 17 -1.73 10.02 -8.07
CA PHE A 17 -1.38 9.99 -6.65
C PHE A 17 -2.12 8.87 -5.91
N MET A 18 -3.42 8.73 -6.13
CA MET A 18 -4.25 7.69 -5.53
C MET A 18 -3.82 6.28 -5.95
N THR A 19 -3.42 6.12 -7.23
CA THR A 19 -2.89 4.85 -7.76
C THR A 19 -1.54 4.50 -7.14
N LEU A 20 -0.63 5.47 -7.03
CA LEU A 20 0.67 5.30 -6.37
C LEU A 20 0.51 5.00 -4.87
N ALA A 21 -0.40 5.71 -4.20
CA ALA A 21 -0.73 5.49 -2.80
C ALA A 21 -1.31 4.09 -2.58
N LEU A 22 -2.18 3.62 -3.50
CA LEU A 22 -2.73 2.27 -3.45
C LEU A 22 -1.65 1.20 -3.73
N MET A 23 -0.74 1.39 -4.69
CA MET A 23 0.40 0.49 -4.88
C MET A 23 1.29 0.44 -3.65
N ARG A 24 1.56 1.59 -3.02
CA ARG A 24 2.36 1.67 -1.80
C ARG A 24 1.64 1.01 -0.62
N MET A 25 0.35 1.27 -0.44
CA MET A 25 -0.49 0.63 0.57
C MET A 25 -0.57 -0.88 0.34
N ARG A 26 -0.73 -1.34 -0.91
CA ARG A 26 -0.68 -2.77 -1.26
C ARG A 26 0.67 -3.38 -0.92
N ASN A 27 1.77 -2.67 -1.16
CA ASN A 27 3.10 -3.15 -0.79
C ASN A 27 3.30 -3.18 0.72
N LEU A 28 2.73 -2.23 1.46
CA LEU A 28 2.72 -2.21 2.93
C LEU A 28 1.82 -3.31 3.50
N ILE A 29 0.65 -3.57 2.91
CA ILE A 29 -0.23 -4.67 3.27
C ILE A 29 0.46 -5.99 2.99
N LEU A 30 1.09 -6.17 1.82
CA LEU A 30 1.89 -7.36 1.50
C LEU A 30 3.07 -7.54 2.45
N LEU A 31 3.75 -6.45 2.85
CA LEU A 31 4.82 -6.49 3.84
C LEU A 31 4.30 -6.86 5.24
N MET A 32 3.15 -6.31 5.64
CA MET A 32 2.48 -6.62 6.90
C MET A 32 1.95 -8.05 6.93
N GLU A 33 1.39 -8.53 5.81
CA GLU A 33 0.91 -9.90 5.62
C GLU A 33 2.08 -10.90 5.55
N LYS A 34 3.23 -10.51 5.00
CA LYS A 34 4.46 -11.32 5.10
C LYS A 34 4.99 -11.41 6.53
N ARG A 35 4.73 -10.37 7.33
CA ARG A 35 5.27 -10.20 8.69
C ARG A 35 4.32 -10.67 9.79
N ARG A 36 3.06 -11.03 9.46
CA ARG A 36 2.10 -11.64 10.39
C ARG A 36 1.59 -12.97 9.82
N PRO A 37 1.21 -13.95 10.64
CA PRO A 37 1.63 -14.18 12.03
C PRO A 37 1.89 -15.66 12.37
N TRP A 38 1.36 -16.60 11.60
CA TRP A 38 1.32 -18.01 11.99
C TRP A 38 2.70 -18.68 11.96
N VAL A 39 3.60 -18.24 11.07
CA VAL A 39 4.96 -18.79 10.93
C VAL A 39 5.89 -18.29 12.05
N SER A 40 5.81 -17.02 12.44
CA SER A 40 6.60 -16.51 13.56
C SER A 40 6.13 -17.11 14.91
N GLU A 41 4.84 -17.38 15.07
CA GLU A 41 4.30 -18.16 16.20
C GLU A 41 4.75 -19.63 16.19
N LEU A 42 4.75 -20.28 15.02
CA LEU A 42 5.22 -21.66 14.88
C LEU A 42 6.71 -21.81 15.19
N ILE A 43 7.54 -20.88 14.71
CA ILE A 43 8.99 -20.89 14.98
C ILE A 43 9.27 -20.67 16.48
N LEU A 44 8.58 -19.73 17.12
CA LEU A 44 8.72 -19.48 18.56
C LEU A 44 8.22 -20.66 19.41
N LYS A 45 7.11 -21.29 19.01
CA LYS A 45 6.52 -22.45 19.71
C LYS A 45 7.35 -23.73 19.54
N ARG A 46 8.11 -23.86 18.44
CA ARG A 46 8.97 -25.02 18.15
C ARG A 46 10.34 -24.93 18.82
N GLY A 47 10.82 -23.73 19.13
CA GLY A 47 12.09 -23.53 19.86
C GLY A 47 11.99 -23.73 21.39
N HIS A 48 10.78 -23.99 21.92
CA HIS A 48 10.51 -24.16 23.35
C HIS A 48 10.07 -25.60 23.70
N ARG A 49 10.69 -26.60 23.08
CA ARG A 49 10.58 -28.02 23.43
C ARG A 49 11.85 -28.78 23.10
#